data_AF-A0A5N7SQJ1-F1
#
_entry.id   AF-A0A5N7SQJ1-F1
#
_cell.length_a   1.000
_cell.length_b   1.000
_cell.length_c   1.000
_cell.angle_alpha   90.00
_cell.angle_beta   90.00
_cell.angle_gamma   90.00
#
_symmetry.space_group_name_H-M   'P 1'
#
loop_
_entity.id
_entity.type
_entity.pdbx_description
1 polymer ?
#
loop_
_entity_poly.entity_id
_entity_poly.type
_entity_poly.pdbx_seq_one_letter_code
_entity_poly.pdbx_strand_id
1 'polypeptide(L)' 'MAARESSPDYPMSDATPTTLRTWMCVVCGFLYSEAEGLPEEGIAPGTRWEDIPETWTCPDCGVTKADFEMVEVD' A
#
# COMPACT_ATOMS: atom_id res chain seq x y z
N MET A 1 -26.31 -9.08 30.95
CA MET A 1 -25.71 -7.74 30.79
C MET A 1 -24.25 -7.87 31.26
N ALA A 2 -23.42 -8.48 30.43
CA ALA A 2 -22.48 -7.84 29.48
C ALA A 2 -21.12 -7.57 30.16
N ALA A 3 -20.24 -8.56 30.12
CA ALA A 3 -18.83 -8.45 30.47
C ALA A 3 -18.01 -9.40 29.60
N ARG A 4 -17.25 -8.84 28.65
CA ARG A 4 -15.83 -9.10 28.35
C ARG A 4 -15.48 -8.60 26.95
N GLU A 5 -14.99 -7.38 26.92
CA GLU A 5 -14.18 -6.86 25.85
C GLU A 5 -12.85 -7.64 25.88
N SER A 6 -12.64 -8.51 24.89
CA SER A 6 -11.30 -8.98 24.54
C SER A 6 -10.95 -8.33 23.22
N SER A 7 -10.50 -7.08 23.36
CA SER A 7 -9.62 -6.41 22.42
C SER A 7 -8.49 -7.37 22.06
N PRO A 8 -8.27 -7.75 20.79
CA PRO A 8 -6.93 -8.02 20.36
C PRO A 8 -6.22 -6.67 20.39
N ASP A 9 -5.45 -6.47 21.46
CA ASP A 9 -4.27 -5.63 21.51
C ASP A 9 -3.53 -5.79 20.17
N TYR A 10 -3.78 -4.86 19.25
CA TYR A 10 -2.92 -4.65 18.10
C TYR A 10 -1.88 -3.64 18.58
N PRO A 11 -0.74 -4.08 19.12
CA PRO A 11 0.37 -3.17 19.22
C PRO A 11 0.80 -2.85 17.79
N MET A 12 1.22 -1.61 17.60
CA MET A 12 1.96 -1.13 16.43
C MET A 12 1.06 -0.76 15.24
N SER A 13 1.22 0.42 14.67
CA SER A 13 2.52 1.00 14.32
C SER A 13 2.53 2.50 14.48
N ASP A 14 3.31 2.97 15.45
CA ASP A 14 3.98 4.28 15.37
C ASP A 14 5.05 4.17 14.27
N ALA A 15 4.60 4.07 13.03
CA ALA A 15 5.44 4.27 11.86
C ALA A 15 5.03 5.64 11.33
N THR A 16 5.61 6.68 11.90
CA THR A 16 5.84 7.90 11.13
C THR A 16 6.88 7.56 10.07
N PRO A 17 6.56 7.67 8.76
CA PRO A 17 7.64 8.10 7.87
C PRO A 17 7.20 9.11 6.82
N THR A 18 7.87 10.25 6.85
CA THR A 18 8.57 10.83 5.69
C THR A 18 7.87 10.65 4.34
N THR A 19 6.87 11.52 4.08
CA THR A 19 6.31 11.95 2.79
C THR A 19 6.56 11.04 1.57
N LEU A 20 6.10 9.80 1.65
CA LEU A 20 5.97 8.86 0.54
C LEU A 20 4.52 8.41 0.49
N ARG A 21 3.96 8.29 -0.71
CA ARG A 21 2.54 8.04 -0.92
C ARG A 21 2.28 6.55 -1.00
N THR A 22 1.08 6.17 -0.56
CA THR A 22 0.57 4.82 -0.72
C THR A 22 -0.51 4.83 -1.79
N TRP A 23 -0.57 3.79 -2.61
CA TRP A 23 -1.49 3.65 -3.72
C TRP A 23 -2.28 2.36 -3.56
N MET A 24 -3.61 2.46 -3.52
CA MET A 24 -4.50 1.32 -3.40
C MET A 24 -5.11 0.99 -4.75
N CYS A 25 -4.99 -0.26 -5.18
CA CYS A 25 -5.73 -0.78 -6.32
C CYS A 25 -7.22 -0.79 -5.97
N VAL A 26 -8.04 -0.05 -6.70
CA VAL A 26 -9.49 0.02 -6.43
C VAL A 26 -10.24 -1.23 -6.87
N VAL A 27 -9.57 -2.12 -7.61
CA VAL A 27 -10.15 -3.35 -8.17
C VAL A 27 -10.03 -4.52 -7.19
N CYS A 28 -8.86 -4.75 -6.61
CA CYS A 28 -8.64 -5.85 -5.66
C CYS A 28 -8.30 -5.40 -4.22
N GLY A 29 -7.96 -4.14 -4.00
CA GLY A 29 -7.55 -3.62 -2.69
C GLY A 29 -6.05 -3.77 -2.38
N PHE A 30 -5.22 -4.13 -3.36
CA PHE A 30 -3.76 -4.21 -3.17
C PHE A 30 -3.17 -2.84 -2.81
N LEU A 31 -2.32 -2.79 -1.78
CA LEU A 31 -1.64 -1.57 -1.32
C LEU A 31 -0.19 -1.56 -1.78
N TYR A 32 0.16 -0.61 -2.64
CA TYR A 32 1.53 -0.29 -3.03
C TYR A 32 2.04 0.88 -2.19
N SER A 33 3.12 0.68 -1.42
CA SER A 33 3.78 1.71 -0.63
C SER A 33 5.03 2.19 -1.37
N GLU A 34 5.15 3.49 -1.69
CA GLU A 34 6.38 4.03 -2.29
C GLU A 34 7.60 3.85 -1.37
N ALA A 35 7.40 3.82 -0.05
CA ALA A 35 8.47 3.60 0.92
C ALA A 35 9.05 2.19 0.85
N GLU A 36 8.17 1.20 0.73
CA GLU A 36 8.57 -0.21 0.65
C GLU A 36 8.90 -0.64 -0.78
N GLY A 37 8.36 0.07 -1.78
CA GLY A 37 8.43 -0.31 -3.17
C GLY A 37 7.79 -1.68 -3.39
N LEU A 38 8.30 -2.43 -4.35
CA LEU A 38 7.87 -3.79 -4.62
C LEU A 38 9.00 -4.62 -5.24
N PRO A 39 9.99 -5.04 -4.43
CA PRO A 39 11.21 -5.69 -4.94
C PRO A 39 10.93 -7.04 -5.62
N GLU A 40 9.80 -7.67 -5.29
CA GLU A 40 9.31 -8.91 -5.92
C GLU A 40 9.01 -8.71 -7.41
N GLU A 41 8.57 -7.51 -7.79
CA GLU A 41 8.34 -7.11 -9.18
C GLU A 41 9.51 -6.29 -9.77
N GLY A 42 10.59 -6.11 -9.00
CA GLY A 42 11.75 -5.33 -9.40
C GLY A 42 11.63 -3.82 -9.15
N ILE A 43 10.66 -3.38 -8.36
CA ILE A 43 10.50 -1.97 -7.96
C ILE A 43 11.22 -1.76 -6.62
N ALA A 44 12.26 -0.93 -6.60
CA ALA A 44 13.05 -0.72 -5.39
C ALA A 44 12.25 0.06 -4.31
N PRO A 45 12.53 -0.16 -3.01
CA PRO A 45 11.99 0.68 -1.94
C PRO A 45 12.40 2.14 -2.14
N GLY A 46 11.46 3.07 -1.90
CA GLY A 46 11.62 4.49 -2.16
C GLY A 46 11.35 4.92 -3.61
N THR A 47 10.90 4.00 -4.47
CA THR A 47 10.50 4.33 -5.84
C THR A 47 9.16 5.05 -5.83
N ARG A 48 9.12 6.26 -6.38
CA ARG A 48 7.86 6.99 -6.50
C ARG A 48 6.97 6.34 -7.54
N TRP A 49 5.67 6.51 -7.36
CA TRP A 49 4.67 6.07 -8.30
C TRP A 49 4.92 6.67 -9.68
N GLU A 50 5.33 7.93 -9.78
CA GLU A 50 5.67 8.58 -11.04
C GLU A 50 6.79 7.87 -11.81
N ASP A 51 7.73 7.22 -11.11
CA ASP A 51 8.85 6.46 -11.71
C ASP A 51 8.43 5.05 -12.17
N ILE A 52 7.28 4.53 -11.73
CA ILE A 52 6.78 3.21 -12.16
C ILE A 52 6.25 3.32 -13.60
N PRO A 53 6.68 2.43 -14.51
CA PRO A 53 6.22 2.47 -15.90
C PRO A 53 4.72 2.22 -16.02
N GLU A 54 4.05 2.85 -16.99
CA GLU A 54 2.62 2.67 -17.24
C GLU A 54 2.25 1.23 -17.67
N THR A 55 3.24 0.48 -18.17
CA THR A 55 3.10 -0.94 -18.50
C THR A 55 3.06 -1.85 -17.27
N TRP A 56 3.36 -1.32 -16.08
CA TRP A 56 3.24 -2.07 -14.85
C TRP A 56 1.77 -2.34 -14.52
N THR A 57 1.53 -3.55 -14.03
CA THR A 57 0.20 -4.04 -13.70
C THR A 57 0.20 -4.56 -12.27
N CYS A 58 -0.93 -4.45 -11.58
CA CYS A 58 -1.10 -4.99 -10.24
C CYS A 58 -0.70 -6.48 -10.21
N PRO A 59 0.18 -6.92 -9.29
CA PRO A 59 0.59 -8.32 -9.20
C PRO A 59 -0.54 -9.25 -8.76
N ASP A 60 -1.54 -8.71 -8.06
CA ASP A 60 -2.64 -9.48 -7.48
C ASP A 60 -3.79 -9.71 -8.48
N CYS A 61 -4.12 -8.70 -9.29
CA CYS A 61 -5.27 -8.76 -10.21
C CYS A 61 -4.96 -8.45 -11.69
N GLY A 62 -3.76 -7.96 -12.02
CA GLY A 62 -3.31 -7.71 -13.40
C GLY A 62 -3.87 -6.45 -14.06
N VAL A 63 -4.58 -5.57 -13.33
CA VAL A 63 -5.04 -4.28 -13.86
C VAL A 63 -3.89 -3.29 -13.98
N THR A 64 -4.09 -2.23 -14.75
CA THR A 64 -3.03 -1.25 -15.01
C THR A 64 -2.85 -0.28 -13.85
N LYS A 65 -1.74 0.44 -13.85
CA LYS A 65 -1.46 1.57 -12.95
C LYS A 65 -2.57 2.62 -12.89
N ALA A 66 -3.41 2.74 -13.93
CA ALA A 66 -4.53 3.69 -13.95
C ALA A 66 -5.64 3.36 -12.94
N ASP A 67 -5.75 2.10 -12.53
CA ASP A 67 -6.78 1.60 -11.59
C ASP A 67 -6.32 1.67 -10.12
N PHE A 68 -5.33 2.51 -9.84
CA PHE A 68 -4.83 2.76 -8.49
C PHE A 68 -5.12 4.18 -8.06
N GLU A 69 -5.59 4.34 -6.83
CA GLU A 69 -5.83 5.63 -6.20
C GLU A 69 -4.85 5.87 -5.06
N MET A 70 -4.40 7.12 -4.95
CA MET A 70 -3.56 7.53 -3.82
C MET A 70 -4.39 7.50 -2.54
N VAL A 71 -3.88 6.77 -1.54
CA VAL A 71 -4.46 6.72 -0.20
C VAL A 71 -3.49 7.36 0.79
N GLU A 72 -4.01 8.31 1.55
CA GLU A 72 -3.31 8.88 2.69
C GLU A 72 -3.50 7.92 3.86
N VAL A 73 -2.44 7.22 4.24
CA VAL A 73 -2.41 6.37 5.44
C VAL A 73 -1.80 7.24 6.54
N ASP A 74 -2.65 7.73 7.44
CA ASP A 74 -2.29 8.47 8.67
C ASP A 74 -1.89 7.50 9.80
#